data_AF-A0AA88XIL3-F1
#
_entry.id   AF-A0AA88XIL3-F1
#
_cell.length_a   1.000
_cell.length_b   1.000
_cell.length_c   1.000
_cell.angle_alpha   90.00
_cell.angle_beta   90.00
_cell.angle_gamma   90.00
#
_symmetry.space_group_name_H-M   'P 1'
#
loop_
_entity.id
_entity.type
_entity.pdbx_description
1 polymer ?
#
loop_
_entity_poly.entity_id
_entity_poly.type
_entity_poly.pdbx_seq_one_letter_code
_entity_poly.pdbx_strand_id
1 'polypeptide(L)'
;MYIIMFSASGAKPYYFGTTSLLCMMTNAKKGKRDSAPSRSTLRPSHRFIYYQGYYFEFGIGKQDLAVYSRTNAGSPRCSPKREGSAAGYSKLSVECLKKCTRSYEDVHGKYRLFKNNCHHFANRMSHILCNSEKCPHWCK
;
A
#
# COMPACT_ATOMS: atom_id res chain seq x y z
N MET A 1 15.60 -29.88 -32.81
CA MET A 1 15.49 -29.40 -31.42
C MET A 1 15.60 -27.88 -31.45
N TYR A 2 14.50 -27.14 -31.29
CA TYR A 2 14.52 -25.67 -31.35
C TYR A 2 14.71 -25.10 -29.95
N ILE A 3 15.70 -24.22 -29.77
CA ILE A 3 15.88 -23.42 -28.55
C ILE A 3 15.34 -22.03 -28.83
N ILE A 4 14.28 -21.63 -28.13
CA ILE A 4 13.74 -20.27 -28.19
C ILE A 4 14.37 -19.47 -27.04
N MET A 5 15.25 -18.52 -27.37
CA MET A 5 15.71 -17.49 -26.43
C MET A 5 14.72 -16.32 -26.42
N PHE A 6 14.05 -16.09 -25.29
CA PHE A 6 13.26 -14.87 -25.09
C PHE A 6 14.15 -13.73 -24.58
N SER A 7 14.26 -12.68 -25.40
CA SER A 7 14.81 -11.38 -25.04
C SER A 7 13.90 -10.68 -24.02
N ALA A 8 14.42 -10.36 -22.84
CA ALA A 8 13.72 -9.57 -21.83
C ALA A 8 13.76 -8.06 -22.16
N SER A 9 13.10 -7.66 -23.24
CA SER A 9 12.87 -6.25 -23.59
C SER A 9 11.58 -5.75 -22.93
N GLY A 10 11.68 -5.18 -21.73
CA GLY A 10 10.51 -4.61 -21.04
C GLY A 10 10.82 -3.68 -19.88
N ALA A 11 12.08 -3.27 -19.72
CA ALA A 11 12.46 -2.43 -18.60
C ALA A 11 12.14 -0.96 -18.88
N LYS A 12 11.21 -0.39 -18.10
CA LYS A 12 10.95 1.05 -18.07
C LYS A 12 11.83 1.72 -17.01
N PRO A 13 12.57 2.78 -17.33
CA PRO A 13 13.47 3.42 -16.37
C PRO A 13 12.69 4.33 -15.40
N TYR A 14 13.20 4.50 -14.18
CA TYR A 14 13.05 5.78 -13.47
C TYR A 14 14.29 6.10 -12.63
N TYR A 15 14.60 7.39 -12.58
CA TYR A 15 15.89 8.02 -12.24
C TYR A 15 15.91 8.55 -10.82
N PHE A 16 17.09 8.77 -10.22
CA PHE A 16 17.32 9.95 -9.34
C PHE A 16 18.82 10.24 -9.12
N GLY A 17 19.14 11.55 -9.11
CA GLY A 17 20.00 12.27 -8.15
C GLY A 17 21.45 11.85 -7.89
N THR A 18 22.37 12.82 -7.89
CA THR A 18 23.73 12.64 -7.36
C THR A 18 23.75 12.82 -5.83
N THR A 19 24.68 12.15 -5.16
CA THR A 19 24.90 12.24 -3.70
C THR A 19 26.39 12.17 -3.41
N SER A 20 26.83 12.91 -2.40
CA SER A 20 28.24 12.99 -2.00
C SER A 20 28.82 11.62 -1.64
N LEU A 21 29.93 11.27 -2.30
CA LEU A 21 30.68 10.01 -2.13
C LEU A 21 31.11 9.77 -0.68
N LEU A 22 31.42 10.83 0.07
CA LEU A 22 31.82 10.73 1.48
C LEU A 22 30.65 10.26 2.37
N CYS A 23 29.42 10.67 2.04
CA CYS A 23 28.21 10.25 2.75
C CYS A 23 27.80 8.80 2.41
N MET A 24 28.16 8.31 1.21
CA MET A 24 27.91 6.92 0.80
C MET A 24 28.91 5.93 1.43
N MET A 25 30.18 6.33 1.59
CA MET A 25 31.22 5.47 2.19
C MET A 25 30.94 5.15 3.67
N THR A 26 30.29 6.05 4.42
CA THR A 26 29.99 5.84 5.84
C THR A 26 28.65 5.14 6.10
N ASN A 27 27.79 4.96 5.09
CA ASN A 27 26.38 4.53 5.27
C ASN A 27 25.94 3.40 4.33
N ALA A 28 26.84 2.46 4.01
CA ALA A 28 26.54 1.34 3.14
C ALA A 28 25.43 0.43 3.72
N LYS A 29 24.42 0.13 2.87
CA LYS A 29 23.25 -0.76 3.03
C LYS A 29 22.05 -0.19 3.80
N LYS A 30 21.08 0.40 3.07
CA LYS A 30 19.70 0.51 3.56
C LYS A 30 18.97 -0.83 3.38
N GLY A 31 18.79 -1.54 4.49
CA GLY A 31 17.81 -2.62 4.61
C GLY A 31 16.37 -2.11 4.44
N LYS A 32 15.40 -3.02 4.55
CA LYS A 32 13.98 -2.68 4.81
C LYS A 32 13.93 -1.52 5.81
N ARG A 33 13.09 -0.50 5.56
CA ARG A 33 12.80 0.50 6.59
C ARG A 33 12.35 -0.24 7.84
N ASP A 34 13.04 -0.04 8.97
CA ASP A 34 12.78 -0.78 10.22
C ASP A 34 11.36 -0.56 10.78
N SER A 35 10.66 0.48 10.30
CA SER A 35 9.28 0.77 10.66
C SER A 35 8.43 1.13 9.44
N ALA A 36 7.23 0.55 9.38
CA ALA A 36 6.23 0.93 8.38
C ALA A 36 5.85 2.42 8.54
N PRO A 37 5.72 3.17 7.43
CA PRO A 37 5.24 4.54 7.51
C PRO A 37 3.81 4.53 8.06
N SER A 38 3.59 5.26 9.15
CA SER A 38 2.27 5.46 9.76
C SER A 38 1.86 6.92 9.64
N ARG A 39 0.56 7.17 9.72
CA ARG A 39 -0.03 8.52 9.67
C ARG A 39 -1.08 8.65 10.77
N SER A 40 -1.33 9.88 11.21
CA SER A 40 -2.34 10.18 12.24
C SER A 40 -3.70 9.56 11.91
N THR A 41 -4.36 9.00 12.92
CA THR A 41 -5.63 8.28 12.79
C THR A 41 -6.88 9.12 13.08
N LEU A 42 -6.71 10.38 13.50
CA LEU A 42 -7.79 11.27 13.95
C LEU A 42 -7.94 12.52 13.08
N ARG A 43 -7.40 12.52 11.85
CA ARG A 43 -7.57 13.66 10.93
C ARG A 43 -8.93 13.59 10.21
N PRO A 44 -9.63 14.74 10.00
CA PRO A 44 -10.89 14.81 9.27
C PRO A 44 -10.65 14.67 7.76
N SER A 45 -10.15 13.52 7.35
CA SER A 45 -9.82 13.17 5.97
C SER A 45 -10.03 11.68 5.79
N HIS A 46 -10.50 11.24 4.62
CA HIS A 46 -10.52 9.83 4.27
C HIS A 46 -9.13 9.35 3.84
N ARG A 47 -8.68 8.18 4.32
CA ARG A 47 -7.36 7.63 3.98
C ARG A 47 -7.50 6.25 3.34
N PHE A 48 -6.72 6.01 2.30
CA PHE A 48 -6.72 4.79 1.51
C PHE A 48 -5.29 4.38 1.14
N ILE A 49 -5.12 3.14 0.65
CA ILE A 49 -3.89 2.66 0.01
C ILE A 49 -4.12 2.53 -1.49
N TYR A 50 -3.20 3.04 -2.29
CA TYR A 50 -3.14 2.77 -3.72
C TYR A 50 -1.95 1.84 -4.00
N TYR A 51 -2.21 0.63 -4.49
CA TYR A 51 -1.18 -0.36 -4.76
C TYR A 51 -1.50 -1.14 -6.05
N GLN A 52 -0.53 -1.19 -6.97
CA GLN A 52 -0.64 -1.91 -8.25
C GLN A 52 -1.94 -1.64 -9.03
N GLY A 53 -2.40 -0.38 -9.09
CA GLY A 53 -3.58 -0.01 -9.87
C GLY A 53 -4.91 -0.13 -9.14
N TYR A 54 -4.91 -0.52 -7.86
CA TYR A 54 -6.10 -0.65 -7.04
C TYR A 54 -6.09 0.31 -5.86
N TYR A 55 -7.26 0.86 -5.55
CA TYR A 55 -7.58 1.56 -4.32
C TYR A 55 -8.10 0.55 -3.31
N PHE A 56 -7.58 0.60 -2.09
CA PHE A 56 -8.00 -0.20 -0.95
C PHE A 56 -8.46 0.75 0.14
N GLU A 57 -9.71 0.60 0.55
CA GLU A 57 -10.42 1.61 1.33
C GLU A 57 -11.33 0.95 2.38
N PHE A 58 -11.66 1.68 3.45
CA PHE A 58 -12.54 1.22 4.52
C PHE A 58 -13.39 2.35 5.05
N GLY A 59 -14.67 2.10 5.34
CA GLY A 59 -15.55 3.15 5.88
C GLY A 59 -16.08 4.13 4.83
N ILE A 60 -16.43 3.64 3.63
CA ILE A 60 -17.01 4.47 2.57
C ILE A 60 -18.45 4.10 2.29
N GLY A 61 -19.26 5.14 2.06
CA GLY A 61 -20.66 4.99 1.71
C GLY A 61 -21.49 4.55 2.92
N LYS A 62 -22.66 3.97 2.67
CA LYS A 62 -23.61 3.60 3.73
C LYS A 62 -23.27 2.30 4.47
N GLN A 63 -22.30 1.53 3.97
CA GLN A 63 -22.05 0.17 4.44
C GLN A 63 -20.78 0.07 5.30
N ASP A 64 -19.95 1.11 5.33
CA ASP A 64 -18.69 1.18 6.10
C ASP A 64 -17.74 -0.01 5.90
N LEU A 65 -17.83 -0.70 4.75
CA LEU A 65 -17.10 -1.95 4.48
C LEU A 65 -15.67 -1.73 4.01
N ALA A 66 -14.84 -2.75 4.18
CA ALA A 66 -13.50 -2.81 3.59
C ALA A 66 -13.61 -3.27 2.13
N VAL A 67 -13.17 -2.42 1.19
CA VAL A 67 -13.37 -2.62 -0.25
C VAL A 67 -12.11 -2.34 -1.04
N TYR A 68 -12.04 -2.92 -2.23
CA TYR A 68 -11.03 -2.57 -3.22
C TYR A 68 -11.66 -2.35 -4.59
N SER A 69 -11.13 -1.39 -5.35
CA SER A 69 -11.60 -1.07 -6.70
C SER A 69 -10.46 -0.49 -7.55
N ARG A 70 -10.62 -0.51 -8.88
CA ARG A 70 -9.73 0.22 -9.80
C ARG A 70 -10.05 1.72 -9.84
N THR A 71 -11.26 2.08 -9.43
CA THR A 71 -11.69 3.45 -9.23
C THR A 71 -11.61 3.80 -7.75
N ASN A 72 -11.29 5.05 -7.44
CA ASN A 72 -11.42 5.53 -6.08
C ASN A 72 -12.90 5.79 -5.76
N ALA A 73 -13.26 5.77 -4.49
CA ALA A 73 -14.62 6.07 -4.06
C ALA A 73 -14.92 7.58 -3.90
N GLY A 74 -14.04 8.44 -4.40
CA GLY A 74 -14.29 9.87 -4.46
C GLY A 74 -15.33 10.23 -5.52
N SER A 75 -15.64 11.51 -5.60
CA SER A 75 -16.53 12.08 -6.62
C SER A 75 -15.82 13.24 -7.32
N PRO A 76 -16.34 13.76 -8.45
CA PRO A 76 -15.78 14.97 -9.06
C PRO A 76 -15.67 16.15 -8.08
N ARG A 77 -16.58 16.23 -7.10
CA ARG A 77 -16.58 17.25 -6.04
C ARG A 77 -15.56 16.94 -4.92
N CYS A 78 -15.24 15.67 -4.71
CA CYS A 78 -14.34 15.18 -3.67
C CYS A 78 -13.29 14.26 -4.29
N SER A 79 -12.41 14.81 -5.13
CA SER A 79 -11.38 14.04 -5.82
C SER A 79 -10.27 13.60 -4.85
N PRO A 80 -9.99 12.31 -4.70
CA PRO A 80 -8.97 11.84 -3.79
C PRO A 80 -7.58 12.14 -4.37
N LYS A 81 -6.67 12.56 -3.49
CA LYS A 81 -5.30 12.90 -3.85
C LYS A 81 -4.35 11.84 -3.29
N ARG A 82 -3.39 11.42 -4.12
CA ARG A 82 -2.26 10.58 -3.69
C ARG A 82 -1.13 11.49 -3.22
N GLU A 83 -0.32 11.01 -2.27
CA GLU A 83 0.92 11.68 -1.90
C GLU A 83 1.85 11.74 -3.13
N GLY A 84 2.61 12.83 -3.29
CA GLY A 84 3.50 13.03 -4.44
C GLY A 84 4.71 12.09 -4.48
N SER A 85 4.99 11.41 -3.36
CA SER A 85 6.05 10.41 -3.20
C SER A 85 5.49 9.07 -2.77
N ALA A 86 6.15 7.98 -3.15
CA ALA A 86 5.77 6.64 -2.70
C ALA A 86 5.94 6.48 -1.17
N ALA A 87 4.97 5.84 -0.51
CA ALA A 87 5.05 5.53 0.92
C ALA A 87 6.10 4.43 1.22
N GLY A 88 6.23 3.44 0.32
CA GLY A 88 7.18 2.33 0.42
C GLY A 88 7.08 1.38 -0.78
N TYR A 89 7.80 0.26 -0.72
CA TYR A 89 7.83 -0.77 -1.76
C TYR A 89 7.51 -2.14 -1.15
N SER A 90 6.83 -3.00 -1.91
CA SER A 90 6.50 -4.36 -1.50
C SER A 90 6.73 -5.35 -2.63
N LYS A 91 7.01 -6.61 -2.27
CA LYS A 91 7.04 -7.75 -3.18
C LYS A 91 5.73 -8.55 -3.16
N LEU A 92 4.78 -8.20 -2.28
CA LEU A 92 3.49 -8.87 -2.20
C LEU A 92 2.66 -8.63 -3.46
N SER A 93 1.89 -9.63 -3.89
CA SER A 93 0.94 -9.46 -4.99
C SER A 93 -0.23 -8.57 -4.58
N VAL A 94 -0.83 -7.88 -5.55
CA VAL A 94 -2.11 -7.19 -5.32
C VAL A 94 -3.21 -8.15 -4.83
N GLU A 95 -3.18 -9.41 -5.26
CA GLU A 95 -4.13 -10.44 -4.80
C GLU A 95 -4.00 -10.71 -3.29
N CYS A 96 -2.80 -10.64 -2.72
CA CYS A 96 -2.63 -10.72 -1.28
C CYS A 96 -3.39 -9.58 -0.57
N LEU A 97 -3.23 -8.35 -1.05
CA LEU A 97 -3.90 -7.19 -0.45
C LEU A 97 -5.42 -7.22 -0.62
N LYS A 98 -5.92 -7.75 -1.75
CA LYS A 98 -7.35 -8.00 -1.94
C LYS A 98 -7.89 -8.96 -0.90
N LYS A 99 -7.20 -10.07 -0.66
CA LYS A 99 -7.56 -11.03 0.40
C LYS A 99 -7.54 -10.39 1.79
N CYS A 100 -6.48 -9.65 2.12
CA CYS A 100 -6.41 -8.90 3.38
C CYS A 100 -7.59 -7.93 3.54
N THR A 101 -8.01 -7.30 2.45
CA THR A 101 -9.13 -6.35 2.48
C THR A 101 -10.46 -7.07 2.72
N ARG A 102 -10.71 -8.21 2.05
CA ARG A 102 -11.94 -9.01 2.25
C ARG A 102 -12.06 -9.54 3.67
N SER A 103 -10.96 -10.03 4.25
CA SER A 103 -10.96 -10.59 5.60
C SER A 103 -10.79 -9.54 6.71
N TYR A 104 -10.71 -8.24 6.36
CA TYR A 104 -10.33 -7.21 7.32
C TYR A 104 -11.31 -7.12 8.50
N GLU A 105 -12.62 -7.07 8.21
CA GLU A 105 -13.64 -6.91 9.24
C GLU A 105 -13.76 -8.15 10.14
N ASP A 106 -13.53 -9.35 9.60
CA ASP A 106 -13.52 -10.59 10.38
C ASP A 106 -12.38 -10.62 11.41
N VAL A 107 -11.24 -10.02 11.07
CA VAL A 107 -10.01 -10.04 11.90
C VAL A 107 -9.93 -8.84 12.83
N HIS A 108 -10.41 -7.68 12.38
CA HIS A 108 -10.20 -6.41 13.04
C HIS A 108 -11.48 -5.72 13.52
N GLY A 109 -12.64 -6.29 13.19
CA GLY A 109 -13.95 -5.78 13.54
C GLY A 109 -14.49 -4.75 12.55
N LYS A 110 -15.74 -4.34 12.81
CA LYS A 110 -16.47 -3.33 12.02
C LYS A 110 -15.89 -1.93 12.21
N TYR A 111 -16.34 -1.00 11.35
CA TYR A 111 -15.92 0.39 11.39
C TYR A 111 -16.29 1.07 12.72
N ARG A 112 -15.33 1.79 13.30
CA ARG A 112 -15.50 2.62 14.50
C ARG A 112 -14.67 3.89 14.34
N LEU A 113 -15.31 5.05 14.31
CA LEU A 113 -14.71 6.34 13.98
C LEU A 113 -13.36 6.62 14.65
N PHE A 114 -13.18 6.22 15.91
CA PHE A 114 -11.95 6.49 16.68
C PHE A 114 -11.06 5.27 16.97
N LYS A 115 -11.50 4.06 16.61
CA LYS A 115 -10.83 2.81 17.02
C LYS A 115 -10.48 1.86 15.87
N ASN A 116 -11.27 1.89 14.80
CA ASN A 116 -11.09 1.05 13.62
C ASN A 116 -11.69 1.77 12.41
N ASN A 117 -10.97 2.77 11.89
CA ASN A 117 -11.44 3.65 10.84
C ASN A 117 -10.57 3.52 9.57
N CYS A 118 -10.82 4.36 8.57
CA CYS A 118 -10.07 4.39 7.31
C CYS A 118 -8.55 4.58 7.49
N HIS A 119 -8.11 5.35 8.49
CA HIS A 119 -6.69 5.52 8.79
C HIS A 119 -6.07 4.29 9.42
N HIS A 120 -6.77 3.63 10.35
CA HIS A 120 -6.31 2.37 10.94
C HIS A 120 -6.16 1.29 9.88
N PHE A 121 -7.13 1.20 8.97
CA PHE A 121 -7.06 0.33 7.81
C PHE A 121 -5.82 0.64 6.95
N ALA A 122 -5.65 1.88 6.52
CA ALA A 122 -4.54 2.27 5.65
C ALA A 122 -3.17 2.01 6.31
N ASN A 123 -3.02 2.32 7.60
CA ASN A 123 -1.78 2.05 8.34
C ASN A 123 -1.49 0.55 8.46
N ARG A 124 -2.50 -0.30 8.70
CA ARG A 124 -2.32 -1.76 8.74
C ARG A 124 -1.94 -2.32 7.38
N MET A 125 -2.60 -1.91 6.30
CA MET A 125 -2.26 -2.33 4.95
C MET A 125 -0.83 -1.87 4.56
N SER A 126 -0.45 -0.65 4.95
CA SER A 126 0.92 -0.17 4.76
C SER A 126 1.95 -1.00 5.53
N HIS A 127 1.62 -1.42 6.75
CA HIS A 127 2.48 -2.30 7.54
C HIS A 127 2.69 -3.67 6.88
N ILE A 128 1.62 -4.30 6.37
CA ILE A 128 1.69 -5.56 5.62
C ILE A 128 2.59 -5.39 4.40
N LEU A 129 2.36 -4.36 3.60
CA LEU A 129 3.17 -4.08 2.41
C LEU A 129 4.65 -3.85 2.73
N CYS A 130 4.95 -3.15 3.82
CA CYS A 130 6.32 -2.79 4.19
C CYS A 130 7.10 -3.97 4.79
N ASN A 131 6.46 -4.74 5.67
CA ASN A 131 7.17 -5.67 6.55
C ASN A 131 7.02 -7.13 6.15
N SER A 132 5.91 -7.51 5.50
CA SER A 132 5.63 -8.90 5.19
C SER A 132 6.31 -9.33 3.87
N GLU A 133 6.98 -10.48 3.90
CA GLU A 133 7.58 -11.11 2.70
C GLU A 133 6.63 -12.09 2.03
N LYS A 134 5.70 -12.64 2.82
CA LYS A 134 4.64 -13.55 2.40
C LYS A 134 3.30 -12.97 2.81
N CYS A 135 2.24 -13.38 2.12
CA CYS A 135 0.90 -12.94 2.48
C CYS A 135 0.54 -13.42 3.90
N PRO A 136 0.05 -12.54 4.79
CA PRO A 136 -0.37 -12.95 6.13
C PRO A 136 -1.45 -14.04 6.07
N HIS A 137 -1.41 -14.99 7.00
CA HIS A 137 -2.30 -16.16 7.01
C HIS A 137 -3.80 -15.82 7.12
N TRP A 138 -4.12 -14.64 7.67
CA TRP A 138 -5.49 -14.17 7.82
C TRP A 138 -6.05 -13.50 6.56
N CYS A 139 -5.20 -13.17 5.59
CA CYS A 139 -5.62 -12.65 4.29
C CYS A 139 -6.12 -13.80 3.42
N LYS A 140 -7.44 -14.08 3.44
CA LYS A 140 -8.06 -15.22 2.77
C LYS A 140 -8.83 -14.84 1.50
#